data_AF-A0A4Q6A860-F1
#
_entry.id   AF-A0A4Q6A860-F1
#
_cell.length_a   1.000
_cell.length_b   1.000
_cell.length_c   1.000
_cell.angle_alpha   90.00
_cell.angle_beta   90.00
_cell.angle_gamma   90.00
#
_symmetry.space_group_name_H-M   'P 1'
#
loop_
_entity.id
_entity.type
_entity.pdbx_description
1 polymer ?
#
loop_
_entity_poly.entity_id
_entity_poly.type
_entity_poly.pdbx_seq_one_letter_code
_entity_poly.pdbx_strand_id
1 'polypeptide(L)'
;MKHVLFILWCCLAAVVHVQSGKAALNIPRLANEVSMAQQNNGISTWGESTSRVYEGVSRYGGGALVLTLCVCGVFFYRGYRKRKEQLLQAEFQRQVAQVEMQALRAQMNPHFIFNCLNSINSSIIRSDSITATGYLTKFSKLIRLMLDNSAAQATTLDSELQLLRLYIEMELLRYDDHFSWEMEIDKGLDVELVEIPSMIIQPYVENAIWHGLM
;
A
#
# COMPACT_ATOMS: atom_id res chain seq x y z
N MET A 1 -26.18 37.66 22.61
CA MET A 1 -26.86 36.56 21.86
C MET A 1 -28.21 36.98 21.24
N LYS A 2 -29.06 37.76 21.92
CA LYS A 2 -30.37 38.21 21.37
C LYS A 2 -30.28 39.10 20.10
N HIS A 3 -29.21 39.89 19.96
CA HIS A 3 -29.02 40.77 18.79
C HIS A 3 -28.67 40.03 17.49
N VAL A 4 -27.98 38.89 17.55
CA VAL A 4 -27.59 38.12 16.36
C VAL A 4 -28.79 37.38 15.76
N LEU A 5 -29.65 36.84 16.63
CA LEU A 5 -30.93 36.22 16.23
C LEU A 5 -31.92 37.22 15.64
N PHE A 6 -31.93 38.47 16.13
CA PHE A 6 -32.79 39.53 15.59
C PHE A 6 -32.34 39.98 14.19
N ILE A 7 -31.04 40.11 13.97
CA ILE A 7 -30.47 40.44 12.64
C ILE A 7 -30.74 39.32 11.63
N LEU A 8 -30.56 38.05 12.04
CA LEU A 8 -30.90 36.89 11.21
C LEU A 8 -32.40 36.83 10.87
N TRP A 9 -33.28 37.17 11.81
CA TRP A 9 -34.73 37.23 11.60
C TRP A 9 -35.13 38.37 10.65
N CYS A 10 -34.53 39.56 10.78
CA CYS A 10 -34.74 40.68 9.85
C CYS A 10 -34.23 40.39 8.44
N CYS A 11 -33.06 39.74 8.31
CA CYS A 11 -32.54 39.31 7.00
C CYS A 11 -33.44 38.23 6.37
N LEU A 12 -33.95 37.28 7.15
CA LEU A 12 -34.92 36.29 6.65
C LEU A 12 -36.24 36.95 6.21
N ALA A 13 -36.75 37.91 6.99
CA ALA A 13 -37.97 38.63 6.67
C ALA A 13 -37.83 39.47 5.39
N ALA A 14 -36.68 40.11 5.18
CA ALA A 14 -36.39 40.88 3.97
C ALA A 14 -36.29 39.99 2.72
N VAL A 15 -35.68 38.80 2.82
CA VAL A 15 -35.58 37.83 1.71
C VAL A 15 -36.94 37.24 1.36
N VAL A 16 -37.78 36.95 2.36
CA VAL A 16 -39.13 36.43 2.14
C VAL A 16 -40.05 37.48 1.49
N HIS A 17 -39.91 38.77 1.82
CA HIS A 17 -40.78 39.81 1.26
C HIS A 17 -40.47 40.19 -0.19
N VAL A 18 -39.23 40.02 -0.64
CA VAL A 18 -38.82 40.30 -2.03
C VAL A 18 -39.40 39.29 -3.03
N GLN A 19 -39.78 38.08 -2.59
CA GLN A 19 -40.29 37.03 -3.48
C GLN A 19 -41.80 37.03 -3.71
N SER A 20 -42.62 37.71 -2.89
CA SER A 20 -44.08 37.66 -3.00
C SER A 20 -44.66 39.00 -3.49
N GLY A 21 -44.51 39.30 -4.78
CA GLY A 21 -45.07 40.48 -5.43
C GLY A 21 -46.60 40.48 -5.53
N LYS A 22 -47.32 40.53 -4.40
CA LYS A 22 -48.78 40.74 -4.33
C LYS A 22 -49.14 41.59 -3.12
N ALA A 23 -49.42 42.87 -3.38
CA ALA A 23 -50.06 43.77 -2.44
C ALA A 23 -51.57 43.54 -2.45
N ALA A 24 -52.16 43.38 -1.26
CA ALA A 24 -53.57 43.69 -1.02
C ALA A 24 -53.77 43.99 0.47
N LEU A 25 -53.19 45.09 0.97
CA LEU A 25 -53.55 45.62 2.28
C LEU A 25 -53.74 47.14 2.21
N ASN A 26 -54.81 47.57 2.88
CA ASN A 26 -55.45 48.88 2.88
C ASN A 26 -54.45 50.05 3.04
N ILE A 27 -54.04 50.62 1.90
CA ILE A 27 -52.99 51.64 1.73
C ILE A 27 -53.21 52.95 2.53
N PRO A 28 -54.45 53.45 2.78
CA PRO A 28 -54.63 54.73 3.49
C PRO A 28 -54.27 54.68 4.98
N ARG A 29 -54.40 53.51 5.63
CA ARG A 29 -54.20 53.36 7.07
C ARG A 29 -52.72 53.14 7.43
N LEU A 30 -52.00 52.39 6.59
CA LEU A 30 -50.56 52.20 6.69
C LEU A 30 -49.76 53.47 6.35
N ALA A 31 -50.23 54.29 5.40
CA ALA A 31 -49.60 55.58 5.08
C ALA A 31 -49.62 56.56 6.28
N ASN A 32 -50.70 56.57 7.06
CA ASN A 32 -50.80 57.41 8.26
C ASN A 32 -49.94 56.88 9.43
N GLU A 33 -49.87 55.57 9.63
CA GLU A 33 -49.02 54.97 10.67
C GLU A 33 -47.52 55.12 10.33
N VAL A 34 -47.14 55.03 9.05
CA VAL A 34 -45.77 55.29 8.59
C VAL A 34 -45.40 56.77 8.68
N SER A 35 -46.31 57.69 8.36
CA SER A 35 -46.09 59.14 8.50
C SER A 35 -45.90 59.55 9.98
N MET A 36 -46.72 59.01 10.88
CA MET A 36 -46.58 59.23 12.33
C MET A 36 -45.30 58.63 12.92
N ALA A 37 -44.85 57.49 12.37
CA ALA A 37 -43.61 56.85 12.81
C ALA A 37 -42.34 57.52 12.22
N GLN A 38 -42.43 58.16 11.05
CA GLN A 38 -41.34 58.97 10.47
C GLN A 38 -41.09 60.29 11.22
N GLN A 39 -42.11 60.85 11.86
CA GLN A 39 -41.96 62.08 12.66
C GLN A 39 -41.25 61.84 14.00
N ASN A 40 -41.14 60.58 14.44
CA ASN A 40 -40.36 60.21 15.61
C ASN A 40 -38.96 59.80 15.14
N ASN A 41 -37.93 60.59 15.51
CA ASN A 41 -36.54 60.57 15.03
C ASN A 41 -35.76 59.22 15.10
N GLY A 42 -36.41 58.10 15.40
CA GLY A 42 -35.81 56.77 15.43
C GLY A 42 -35.74 56.08 14.06
N ILE A 43 -36.70 56.28 13.13
CA ILE A 43 -36.78 55.46 11.91
C ILE A 43 -35.70 55.77 10.86
N SER A 44 -35.28 57.03 10.73
CA SER A 44 -34.15 57.42 9.87
C SER A 44 -32.84 56.76 10.30
N THR A 45 -32.64 56.57 11.60
CA THR A 45 -31.42 55.94 12.15
C THR A 45 -31.34 54.43 11.86
N TRP A 46 -32.48 53.73 11.74
CA TRP A 46 -32.49 52.31 11.35
C TRP A 46 -32.14 52.11 9.87
N GLY A 47 -32.57 53.03 8.99
CA GLY A 47 -32.19 53.02 7.56
C GLY A 47 -30.70 53.26 7.33
N GLU A 48 -30.10 54.22 8.04
CA GLU A 48 -28.65 54.47 7.97
C GLU A 48 -27.82 53.37 8.64
N SER A 49 -28.33 52.77 9.72
CA SER A 49 -27.63 51.67 10.40
C SER A 49 -27.67 50.38 9.56
N THR A 50 -28.79 50.07 8.91
CA THR A 50 -28.92 48.91 8.03
C THR A 50 -28.11 49.08 6.73
N SER A 51 -28.05 50.28 6.14
CA SER A 51 -27.21 50.53 4.96
C SER A 51 -25.72 50.42 5.27
N ARG A 52 -25.25 50.91 6.43
CA ARG A 52 -23.86 50.74 6.89
C ARG A 52 -23.48 49.28 7.12
N VAL A 53 -24.42 48.47 7.63
CA VAL A 53 -24.20 47.02 7.79
C VAL A 53 -24.15 46.33 6.42
N TYR A 54 -25.02 46.67 5.48
CA TYR A 54 -24.98 46.14 4.11
C TYR A 54 -23.72 46.54 3.35
N GLU A 55 -23.25 47.79 3.50
CA GLU A 55 -21.98 48.26 2.93
C GLU A 55 -20.78 47.57 3.57
N GLY A 56 -20.79 47.32 4.88
CA GLY A 56 -19.75 46.55 5.56
C GLY A 56 -19.68 45.10 5.07
N VAL A 57 -20.84 44.45 4.92
CA VAL A 57 -20.93 43.07 4.42
C VAL A 57 -20.54 42.98 2.93
N SER A 58 -20.97 43.92 2.09
CA SER A 58 -20.61 43.92 0.66
C SER A 58 -19.11 44.19 0.42
N ARG A 59 -18.49 45.03 1.26
CA ARG A 59 -17.08 45.42 1.14
C ARG A 59 -16.09 44.34 1.58
N TYR A 60 -16.46 43.47 2.54
CA TYR A 60 -15.59 42.39 3.05
C TYR A 60 -16.03 40.98 2.67
N GLY A 61 -17.29 40.77 2.24
CA GLY A 61 -17.84 39.45 1.94
C GLY A 61 -17.16 38.74 0.76
N GLY A 62 -16.82 39.48 -0.31
CA GLY A 62 -16.14 38.91 -1.47
C GLY A 62 -14.73 38.39 -1.14
N GLY A 63 -13.97 39.16 -0.35
CA GLY A 63 -12.62 38.77 0.08
C GLY A 63 -12.61 37.52 0.97
N ALA A 64 -13.56 37.43 1.92
CA ALA A 64 -13.68 36.27 2.78
C ALA A 64 -14.05 34.98 2.01
N LEU A 65 -14.91 35.09 0.98
CA LEU A 65 -15.32 33.96 0.15
C LEU A 65 -14.15 33.45 -0.71
N VAL A 66 -13.37 34.36 -1.31
CA VAL A 66 -12.14 34.01 -2.06
C VAL A 66 -11.11 33.34 -1.15
N LEU A 67 -10.86 33.89 0.05
CA LEU A 67 -9.95 33.28 1.03
C LEU A 67 -10.37 31.87 1.42
N THR A 68 -11.67 31.67 1.67
CA THR A 68 -12.22 30.35 2.03
C THR A 68 -12.04 29.36 0.88
N LEU A 69 -12.31 29.76 -0.37
CA LEU A 69 -12.09 28.91 -1.55
C LEU A 69 -10.61 28.59 -1.76
N CYS A 70 -9.71 29.56 -1.57
CA CYS A 70 -8.27 29.33 -1.65
C CYS A 70 -7.80 28.33 -0.58
N VAL A 71 -8.25 28.48 0.66
CA VAL A 71 -7.94 27.56 1.76
C VAL A 71 -8.49 26.16 1.46
N CYS A 72 -9.76 26.04 1.07
CA CYS A 72 -10.35 24.77 0.66
C CYS A 72 -9.58 24.14 -0.50
N GLY A 73 -9.21 24.92 -1.52
CA GLY A 73 -8.41 24.46 -2.66
C GLY A 73 -7.05 23.91 -2.23
N VAL A 74 -6.36 24.58 -1.31
CA VAL A 74 -5.09 24.10 -0.72
C VAL A 74 -5.31 22.81 0.06
N PHE A 75 -6.35 22.71 0.89
CA PHE A 75 -6.65 21.48 1.63
C PHE A 75 -6.98 20.31 0.68
N PHE A 76 -7.79 20.54 -0.35
CA PHE A 76 -8.09 19.56 -1.39
C PHE A 76 -6.84 19.13 -2.16
N TYR A 77 -6.00 20.08 -2.56
CA TYR A 77 -4.75 19.80 -3.27
C TYR A 77 -3.78 18.99 -2.43
N ARG A 78 -3.63 19.32 -1.13
CA ARG A 78 -2.81 18.54 -0.19
C ARG A 78 -3.37 17.14 0.01
N GLY A 79 -4.69 16.99 0.12
CA GLY A 79 -5.35 15.68 0.20
C GLY A 79 -5.13 14.83 -1.06
N TYR A 80 -5.27 15.44 -2.23
CA TYR A 80 -5.01 14.78 -3.52
C TYR A 80 -3.55 14.35 -3.65
N ARG A 81 -2.58 15.22 -3.30
CA ARG A 81 -1.16 14.88 -3.33
C ARG A 81 -0.82 13.70 -2.42
N LYS A 82 -1.30 13.70 -1.17
CA LYS A 82 -1.06 12.59 -0.24
C LYS A 82 -1.59 11.26 -0.78
N ARG A 83 -2.80 11.25 -1.35
CA ARG A 83 -3.37 10.03 -1.97
C ARG A 83 -2.52 9.56 -3.14
N LYS A 84 -2.05 10.47 -3.99
CA LYS A 84 -1.19 10.14 -5.12
C LYS A 84 0.15 9.55 -4.68
N GLU A 85 0.77 10.12 -3.65
CA GLU A 85 2.01 9.59 -3.05
C GLU A 85 1.78 8.20 -2.44
N GLN A 86 0.69 8.00 -1.71
CA GLN A 86 0.33 6.68 -1.16
C GLN A 86 0.10 5.63 -2.24
N LEU A 87 -0.59 6.00 -3.33
CA LEU A 87 -0.79 5.10 -4.48
C LEU A 87 0.54 4.73 -5.12
N LEU A 88 1.41 5.72 -5.37
CA LEU A 88 2.73 5.47 -5.95
C LEU A 88 3.60 4.58 -5.05
N GLN A 89 3.57 4.82 -3.74
CA GLN A 89 4.25 3.97 -2.77
C GLN A 89 3.68 2.55 -2.76
N ALA A 90 2.36 2.38 -2.78
CA ALA A 90 1.73 1.06 -2.82
C ALA A 90 2.05 0.31 -4.12
N GLU A 91 2.06 0.99 -5.27
CA GLU A 91 2.48 0.41 -6.55
C GLU A 91 3.95 -0.01 -6.52
N PHE A 92 4.84 0.84 -5.99
CA PHE A 92 6.25 0.51 -5.85
C PHE A 92 6.47 -0.71 -4.93
N GLN A 93 5.82 -0.75 -3.77
CA GLN A 93 5.89 -1.90 -2.86
C GLN A 93 5.38 -3.18 -3.52
N ARG A 94 4.30 -3.10 -4.31
CA ARG A 94 3.78 -4.22 -5.08
C ARG A 94 4.79 -4.71 -6.14
N GLN A 95 5.46 -3.80 -6.84
CA GLN A 95 6.50 -4.16 -7.81
C GLN A 95 7.69 -4.83 -7.12
N VAL A 96 8.15 -4.28 -5.99
CA VAL A 96 9.23 -4.88 -5.18
C VAL A 96 8.85 -6.30 -4.77
N ALA A 97 7.69 -6.50 -4.17
CA ALA A 97 7.22 -7.83 -3.78
C ALA A 97 7.11 -8.81 -4.98
N GLN A 98 6.71 -8.32 -6.15
CA GLN A 98 6.65 -9.14 -7.36
C GLN A 98 8.05 -9.54 -7.85
N VAL A 99 9.02 -8.62 -7.79
CA VAL A 99 10.43 -8.88 -8.16
C VAL A 99 11.07 -9.84 -7.16
N GLU A 100 10.85 -9.65 -5.85
CA GLU A 100 11.30 -10.57 -4.81
C GLU A 100 10.74 -11.98 -5.05
N MET A 101 9.44 -12.10 -5.34
CA MET A 101 8.83 -13.39 -5.67
C MET A 101 9.41 -14.02 -6.94
N GLN A 102 9.74 -13.21 -7.95
CA GLN A 102 10.42 -13.70 -9.16
C GLN A 102 11.84 -14.16 -8.86
N ALA A 103 12.58 -13.45 -8.00
CA ALA A 103 13.91 -13.84 -7.56
C ALA A 103 13.89 -15.16 -6.78
N LEU A 104 12.96 -15.31 -5.82
CA LEU A 104 12.74 -16.57 -5.09
C LEU A 104 12.40 -17.73 -6.04
N ARG A 105 11.56 -17.49 -7.06
CA ARG A 105 11.24 -18.49 -8.09
C ARG A 105 12.43 -18.83 -8.98
N ALA A 106 13.28 -17.86 -9.30
CA ALA A 106 14.47 -18.07 -10.11
C ALA A 106 15.55 -18.86 -9.34
N GLN A 107 15.62 -18.68 -8.01
CA GLN A 107 16.48 -19.48 -7.13
C GLN A 107 16.05 -20.95 -7.07
N MET A 108 14.76 -21.25 -7.24
CA MET A 108 14.29 -22.62 -7.47
C MET A 108 14.50 -23.02 -8.93
N ASN A 109 15.59 -23.73 -9.25
CA ASN A 109 15.86 -24.20 -10.61
C ASN A 109 14.72 -25.12 -11.14
N PRO A 110 13.82 -24.65 -12.02
CA PRO A 110 12.62 -25.43 -12.40
C PRO A 110 12.98 -26.67 -13.23
N HIS A 111 14.08 -26.59 -13.96
CA HIS A 111 14.63 -27.71 -14.72
C HIS A 111 15.14 -28.81 -13.77
N PHE A 112 15.87 -28.43 -12.71
CA PHE A 112 16.27 -29.37 -11.65
C PHE A 112 15.07 -30.05 -11.01
N ILE A 113 14.02 -29.29 -10.67
CA ILE A 113 12.79 -29.83 -10.08
C ILE A 113 12.14 -30.85 -11.00
N PHE A 114 11.97 -30.51 -12.28
CA PHE A 114 11.38 -31.42 -13.26
C PHE A 114 12.22 -32.70 -13.43
N ASN A 115 13.55 -32.57 -13.44
CA ASN A 115 14.45 -33.70 -13.56
C ASN A 115 14.38 -34.63 -12.34
N CYS A 116 14.35 -34.07 -11.12
CA CYS A 116 14.16 -34.86 -9.90
C CYS A 116 12.84 -35.65 -9.94
N LEU A 117 11.75 -35.01 -10.36
CA LEU A 117 10.44 -35.66 -10.49
C LEU A 117 10.46 -36.79 -11.54
N ASN A 118 11.18 -36.61 -12.65
CA ASN A 118 11.33 -37.67 -13.65
C ASN A 118 12.12 -38.87 -13.11
N SER A 119 13.19 -38.65 -12.36
CA SER A 119 13.95 -39.72 -11.70
C SER A 119 13.08 -40.48 -10.69
N ILE A 120 12.28 -39.77 -9.89
CA ILE A 120 11.30 -40.38 -8.97
C ILE A 120 10.29 -41.23 -9.75
N ASN A 121 9.70 -40.67 -10.81
CA ASN A 121 8.74 -41.38 -11.65
C ASN A 121 9.35 -42.63 -12.29
N SER A 122 10.61 -42.55 -12.73
CA SER A 122 11.33 -43.70 -13.27
C SER A 122 11.52 -44.82 -12.24
N SER A 123 11.87 -44.49 -10.99
CA SER A 123 11.96 -45.47 -9.90
C SER A 123 10.62 -46.11 -9.56
N ILE A 124 9.52 -45.34 -9.61
CA ILE A 124 8.16 -45.86 -9.46
C ILE A 124 7.82 -46.85 -10.58
N ILE A 125 8.09 -46.50 -11.84
CA ILE A 125 7.86 -47.36 -13.01
C ILE A 125 8.67 -48.66 -12.92
N ARG A 126 9.89 -48.59 -12.39
CA ARG A 126 10.75 -49.77 -12.15
C ARG A 126 10.30 -50.64 -10.97
N SER A 127 9.18 -50.32 -10.33
CA SER A 127 8.64 -51.00 -9.15
C SER A 127 9.58 -51.01 -7.93
N ASP A 128 10.52 -50.06 -7.89
CA ASP A 128 11.40 -49.86 -6.74
C ASP A 128 10.79 -48.84 -5.79
N SER A 129 9.75 -49.27 -5.06
CA SER A 129 8.96 -48.38 -4.20
C SER A 129 9.76 -47.83 -3.02
N ILE A 130 10.77 -48.57 -2.55
CA ILE A 130 11.63 -48.16 -1.44
C ILE A 130 12.52 -47.00 -1.89
N THR A 131 13.20 -47.15 -3.03
CA THR A 131 14.04 -46.08 -3.60
C THR A 131 13.20 -44.87 -3.99
N ALA A 132 12.03 -45.05 -4.61
CA ALA A 132 11.13 -43.96 -4.94
C ALA A 132 10.65 -43.17 -3.72
N THR A 133 10.31 -43.86 -2.62
CA THR A 133 9.88 -43.22 -1.37
C THR A 133 11.03 -42.46 -0.71
N GLY A 134 12.25 -43.03 -0.74
CA GLY A 134 13.46 -42.36 -0.28
C GLY A 134 13.72 -41.07 -1.06
N TYR A 135 13.60 -41.11 -2.38
CA TYR A 135 13.84 -39.95 -3.25
C TYR A 135 12.79 -38.87 -3.03
N LEU A 136 11.51 -39.24 -2.92
CA LEU A 136 10.44 -38.29 -2.64
C LEU A 136 10.64 -37.59 -1.29
N THR A 137 11.13 -38.32 -0.29
CA THR A 137 11.42 -37.74 1.04
C THR A 137 12.57 -36.74 0.98
N LYS A 138 13.68 -37.10 0.32
CA LYS A 138 14.84 -36.21 0.12
C LYS A 138 14.47 -34.97 -0.69
N PHE A 139 13.74 -35.17 -1.79
CA PHE A 139 13.20 -34.09 -2.62
C PHE A 139 12.33 -33.13 -1.81
N SER A 140 11.37 -33.66 -1.03
CA SER A 140 10.49 -32.85 -0.20
C SER A 140 11.27 -32.02 0.84
N LYS A 141 12.29 -32.63 1.47
CA LYS A 141 13.19 -31.94 2.40
C LYS A 141 14.00 -30.85 1.72
N LEU A 142 14.55 -31.15 0.54
CA LEU A 142 15.36 -30.21 -0.26
C LEU A 142 14.53 -28.98 -0.69
N ILE A 143 13.31 -29.18 -1.19
CA ILE A 143 12.43 -28.08 -1.59
C ILE A 143 12.08 -27.19 -0.41
N ARG A 144 11.78 -27.78 0.75
CA ARG A 144 11.51 -27.03 1.98
C ARG A 144 12.71 -26.18 2.38
N LEU A 145 13.90 -26.77 2.41
CA LEU A 145 15.14 -26.05 2.76
C LEU A 145 15.48 -24.97 1.74
N MET A 146 15.29 -25.20 0.44
CA MET A 146 15.48 -24.14 -0.58
C MET A 146 14.52 -22.98 -0.35
N LEU A 147 13.24 -23.24 -0.09
CA LEU A 147 12.26 -22.19 0.20
C LEU A 147 12.61 -21.42 1.48
N ASP A 148 12.97 -22.12 2.55
CA ASP A 148 13.31 -21.51 3.84
C ASP A 148 14.60 -20.66 3.73
N ASN A 149 15.63 -21.15 3.05
CA ASN A 149 16.89 -20.42 2.87
C ASN A 149 16.78 -19.28 1.84
N SER A 150 15.99 -19.43 0.78
CA SER A 150 15.79 -18.37 -0.24
C SER A 150 15.12 -17.12 0.33
N ALA A 151 14.22 -17.30 1.29
CA ALA A 151 13.52 -16.21 1.95
C ALA A 151 14.38 -15.49 2.99
N ALA A 152 15.46 -16.11 3.47
CA ALA A 152 16.33 -15.57 4.51
C ALA A 152 17.53 -14.84 3.90
N GLN A 153 17.89 -13.68 4.46
CA GLN A 153 19.10 -12.94 4.04
C GLN A 153 20.41 -13.61 4.49
N ALA A 154 20.36 -14.33 5.61
CA ALA A 154 21.47 -15.08 6.18
C ALA A 154 20.96 -16.40 6.79
N THR A 155 21.82 -17.40 6.81
CA THR A 155 21.55 -18.73 7.36
C THR A 155 22.81 -19.27 8.03
N THR A 156 22.66 -20.26 8.90
CA THR A 156 23.82 -20.93 9.50
C THR A 156 24.57 -21.74 8.45
N LEU A 157 25.88 -21.84 8.59
CA LEU A 157 26.71 -22.66 7.71
C LEU A 157 26.23 -24.12 7.72
N ASP A 158 25.79 -24.66 8.86
CA ASP A 158 25.17 -25.98 8.96
C ASP A 158 23.95 -26.13 8.03
N SER A 159 23.03 -25.16 8.04
CA SER A 159 21.82 -25.19 7.19
C SER A 159 22.17 -25.17 5.70
N GLU A 160 23.13 -24.31 5.30
CA GLU A 160 23.65 -24.28 3.93
C GLU A 160 24.30 -25.62 3.55
N LEU A 161 25.14 -26.19 4.41
CA LEU A 161 25.79 -27.48 4.14
C LEU A 161 24.79 -28.64 4.03
N GLN A 162 23.73 -28.64 4.84
CA GLN A 162 22.64 -29.61 4.74
C GLN A 162 21.88 -29.46 3.41
N LEU A 163 21.63 -28.22 2.98
CA LEU A 163 21.01 -27.92 1.69
C LEU A 163 21.89 -28.45 0.54
N LEU A 164 23.18 -28.15 0.55
CA LEU A 164 24.15 -28.60 -0.45
C LEU A 164 24.25 -30.12 -0.52
N ARG A 165 24.30 -30.80 0.64
CA ARG A 165 24.35 -32.27 0.69
C ARG A 165 23.14 -32.90 0.03
N LEU A 166 21.93 -32.42 0.35
CA LEU A 166 20.70 -32.91 -0.28
C LEU A 166 20.66 -32.59 -1.78
N TYR A 167 21.13 -31.42 -2.17
CA TYR A 167 21.21 -31.03 -3.58
C TYR A 167 22.14 -31.99 -4.36
N ILE A 168 23.37 -32.20 -3.88
CA ILE A 168 24.36 -33.08 -4.51
C ILE A 168 23.83 -34.52 -4.56
N GLU A 169 23.22 -35.01 -3.47
CA GLU A 169 22.60 -36.33 -3.46
C GLU A 169 21.52 -36.46 -4.54
N MET A 170 20.65 -35.47 -4.71
CA MET A 170 19.61 -35.51 -5.74
C MET A 170 20.18 -35.45 -7.16
N GLU A 171 21.26 -34.68 -7.38
CA GLU A 171 22.01 -34.66 -8.65
C GLU A 171 22.68 -36.01 -8.92
N LEU A 172 23.29 -36.63 -7.91
CA LEU A 172 23.95 -37.94 -8.04
C LEU A 172 22.96 -39.04 -8.45
N LEU A 173 21.78 -39.05 -7.84
CA LEU A 173 20.70 -39.96 -8.18
C LEU A 173 20.15 -39.73 -9.59
N ARG A 174 20.22 -38.50 -10.11
CA ARG A 174 19.83 -38.20 -11.50
C ARG A 174 20.81 -38.80 -12.49
N TYR A 175 22.09 -38.77 -12.16
CA TYR A 175 23.15 -39.27 -13.01
C TYR A 175 23.60 -40.66 -12.57
N ASP A 176 22.73 -41.53 -12.05
CA ASP A 176 23.05 -42.94 -11.71
C ASP A 176 24.48 -43.13 -11.14
N ASP A 177 24.85 -42.34 -10.13
CA ASP A 177 26.16 -42.37 -9.45
C ASP A 177 27.41 -42.07 -10.32
N HIS A 178 27.29 -41.26 -11.38
CA HIS A 178 28.40 -40.99 -12.33
C HIS A 178 29.49 -40.05 -11.81
N PHE A 179 29.39 -39.51 -10.60
CA PHE A 179 30.44 -38.66 -10.00
C PHE A 179 30.59 -38.94 -8.51
N SER A 180 31.77 -38.65 -7.95
CA SER A 180 32.00 -38.69 -6.51
C SER A 180 32.06 -37.28 -5.94
N TRP A 181 31.70 -37.14 -4.66
CA TRP A 181 31.78 -35.88 -3.95
C TRP A 181 32.29 -36.09 -2.53
N GLU A 182 33.00 -35.10 -2.02
CA GLU A 182 33.50 -35.06 -0.65
C GLU A 182 33.35 -33.64 -0.11
N MET A 183 33.04 -33.53 1.18
CA MET A 183 32.88 -32.27 1.87
C MET A 183 33.74 -32.30 3.12
N GLU A 184 34.85 -31.56 3.08
CA GLU A 184 35.79 -31.43 4.18
C GLU A 184 35.52 -30.12 4.93
N ILE A 185 35.32 -30.22 6.24
CA ILE A 185 35.05 -29.08 7.12
C ILE A 185 36.10 -29.09 8.22
N ASP A 186 36.71 -27.94 8.50
CA ASP A 186 37.67 -27.79 9.58
C ASP A 186 37.01 -28.11 10.94
N LYS A 187 37.66 -28.95 11.74
CA LYS A 187 37.19 -29.35 13.09
C LYS A 187 37.14 -28.19 14.07
N GLY A 188 37.91 -27.12 13.82
CA GLY A 188 37.87 -25.90 14.62
C GLY A 188 36.68 -24.98 14.32
N LEU A 189 35.90 -25.28 13.27
CA LEU A 189 34.81 -24.45 12.80
C LEU A 189 33.48 -24.90 13.43
N ASP A 190 32.84 -23.99 14.17
CA ASP A 190 31.48 -24.20 14.67
C ASP A 190 30.46 -23.78 13.62
N VAL A 191 29.99 -24.75 12.83
CA VAL A 191 29.06 -24.54 11.72
C VAL A 191 27.66 -24.08 12.15
N GLU A 192 27.29 -24.28 13.41
CA GLU A 192 25.99 -23.85 13.94
C GLU A 192 25.98 -22.36 14.31
N LEU A 193 27.14 -21.82 14.69
CA LEU A 193 27.29 -20.41 15.10
C LEU A 193 27.69 -19.48 13.95
N VAL A 194 28.27 -20.01 12.88
CA VAL A 194 28.71 -19.21 11.73
C VAL A 194 27.53 -18.93 10.82
N GLU A 195 27.17 -17.64 10.68
CA GLU A 195 26.18 -17.18 9.72
C GLU A 195 26.83 -16.71 8.41
N ILE A 196 26.24 -17.12 7.29
CA ILE A 196 26.64 -16.73 5.95
C ILE A 196 25.41 -16.27 5.15
N PRO A 197 25.58 -15.46 4.09
CA PRO A 197 24.48 -15.16 3.18
C PRO A 197 23.91 -16.46 2.61
N SER A 198 22.58 -16.60 2.64
CA SER A 198 21.91 -17.81 2.16
C SER A 198 22.19 -18.06 0.68
N MET A 199 22.35 -19.34 0.31
CA MET A 199 22.58 -19.78 -1.07
C MET A 199 23.85 -19.21 -1.71
N ILE A 200 24.83 -18.75 -0.93
CA ILE A 200 26.08 -18.21 -1.48
C ILE A 200 26.98 -19.30 -2.06
N ILE A 201 26.92 -20.52 -1.51
CA ILE A 201 27.82 -21.62 -1.92
C ILE A 201 27.23 -22.39 -3.10
N GLN A 202 25.90 -22.50 -3.15
CA GLN A 202 25.17 -23.27 -4.15
C GLN A 202 25.62 -23.02 -5.60
N PRO A 203 25.77 -21.77 -6.10
CA PRO A 203 26.16 -21.51 -7.50
C PRO A 203 27.51 -22.14 -7.87
N TYR A 204 28.44 -22.25 -6.93
CA TYR A 204 29.74 -22.86 -7.16
C TYR A 204 29.64 -24.38 -7.26
N VAL A 205 28.82 -24.99 -6.41
CA VAL A 205 28.56 -26.44 -6.44
C VAL A 205 27.81 -26.82 -7.72
N GLU A 206 26.79 -26.04 -8.11
CA GLU A 206 26.07 -26.24 -9.37
C GLU A 206 27.02 -26.18 -10.58
N ASN A 207 27.86 -25.14 -10.64
CA ASN A 207 28.86 -25.00 -11.70
C ASN A 207 29.86 -26.16 -11.71
N ALA A 208 30.34 -26.59 -10.54
CA ALA A 208 31.29 -27.70 -10.44
C ALA A 208 30.70 -29.02 -10.96
N ILE A 209 29.44 -29.33 -10.62
CA ILE A 209 28.75 -30.53 -11.13
C ILE A 209 28.55 -30.44 -12.64
N TRP A 210 28.09 -29.30 -13.16
CA TRP A 210 27.86 -29.15 -14.60
C TRP A 210 29.16 -29.26 -15.41
N HIS A 211 30.23 -28.61 -14.96
CA HIS A 211 31.54 -28.72 -15.61
C HIS A 211 32.21 -30.08 -15.42
N GLY A 212 31.91 -30.80 -14.34
CA GLY A 212 32.42 -32.16 -14.11
C GLY A 212 31.74 -33.22 -14.97
N LEU A 213 30.51 -32.96 -15.45
CA LEU A 213 29.69 -33.90 -16.21
C LEU A 213 29.55 -33.56 -17.71
N MET A 214 29.94 -32.35 -18.13
CA MET A 214 29.98 -31.92 -19.54
C MET A 214 31.42 -31.89 -20.07
#